data_AF-A0A6C1TZZ8-F1
#
_entry.id   AF-A0A6C1TZZ8-F1
#
_cell.length_a   1.000
_cell.length_b   1.000
_cell.length_c   1.000
_cell.angle_alpha   90.00
_cell.angle_beta   90.00
_cell.angle_gamma   90.00
#
_symmetry.space_group_name_H-M   'P 1'
#
loop_
_entity.id
_entity.type
_entity.pdbx_description
1 polymer ?
#
loop_
_entity_poly.entity_id
_entity_poly.type
_entity_poly.pdbx_seq_one_letter_code
_entity_poly.pdbx_strand_id
1 'polypeptide(L)'
;MLAVMAAVVVVVLFWAYLTAQRLDRLHIRVDRSRDALQAALDRRCAVIAATIPEVAERARAAERVRLTPRDVATRCEVEDALRGDVDKQGPAHANGRDLAEADTRVALALRFYNEAVSDTRAVRLRVPVRVLRLGGSATLPEYAHLSATRAVA
;
A
#
# COMPACT_ATOMS: atom_id res chain seq x y z
N MET A 1 27.69 -40.78 -6.45
CA MET A 1 27.97 -39.58 -5.65
C MET A 1 27.94 -38.31 -6.48
N LEU A 2 28.83 -38.12 -7.48
CA LEU A 2 28.84 -36.94 -8.35
C LEU A 2 27.50 -36.67 -9.08
N ALA A 3 26.90 -37.70 -9.69
CA ALA A 3 25.60 -37.55 -10.36
C ALA A 3 24.46 -37.17 -9.40
N VAL A 4 24.47 -37.72 -8.18
CA VAL A 4 23.48 -37.39 -7.14
C VAL A 4 23.67 -35.95 -6.68
N MET A 5 24.91 -35.53 -6.46
CA MET A 5 25.23 -34.16 -6.09
C MET A 5 24.84 -33.17 -7.18
N ALA A 6 25.12 -33.48 -8.45
CA ALA A 6 24.69 -32.69 -9.60
C ALA A 6 23.16 -32.59 -9.68
N ALA A 7 22.44 -33.71 -9.49
CA ALA A 7 20.98 -33.72 -9.47
C ALA A 7 20.42 -32.85 -8.33
N VAL A 8 20.99 -32.94 -7.12
CA VAL A 8 20.61 -32.09 -5.98
C VAL A 8 20.85 -30.61 -6.30
N VAL A 9 22.00 -30.25 -6.88
CA VAL A 9 22.30 -28.87 -7.27
C VAL A 9 21.29 -28.34 -8.29
N VAL A 10 20.95 -29.12 -9.32
CA VAL A 10 19.95 -28.73 -10.32
C VAL A 10 18.59 -28.50 -9.68
N VAL A 11 18.15 -29.38 -8.78
CA VAL A 11 16.88 -29.23 -8.06
C VAL A 11 16.88 -27.96 -7.20
N VAL A 12 17.97 -27.68 -6.49
CA VAL A 12 18.12 -26.47 -5.66
C VAL A 12 18.10 -25.20 -6.51
N LEU A 13 18.83 -25.18 -7.63
CA LEU A 13 18.85 -24.04 -8.55
C LEU A 13 17.47 -23.79 -9.19
N PHE A 14 16.78 -24.85 -9.61
CA PHE A 14 15.43 -24.75 -10.16
C PHE A 14 14.43 -24.26 -9.12
N TRP A 15 14.51 -24.76 -7.89
CA TRP A 15 13.68 -24.30 -6.78
C TRP A 15 13.94 -22.83 -6.42
N ALA A 16 15.21 -22.41 -6.42
CA ALA A 16 15.60 -21.02 -6.18
C ALA A 16 15.08 -20.09 -7.29
N TYR A 17 15.16 -20.51 -8.55
CA TYR A 17 14.64 -19.77 -9.69
C TYR A 17 13.12 -19.54 -9.59
N LEU A 18 12.35 -20.59 -9.28
CA LEU A 18 10.89 -20.47 -9.09
C LEU A 18 10.53 -19.54 -7.93
N THR A 19 11.30 -19.59 -6.84
CA THR A 19 11.12 -18.73 -5.67
C THR A 19 11.41 -17.27 -6.00
N ALA A 20 12.48 -17.00 -6.74
CA ALA A 20 12.85 -15.65 -7.19
C ALA A 20 11.76 -15.06 -8.11
N GLN A 21 11.26 -15.85 -9.07
CA GLN A 21 10.20 -15.41 -9.98
C GLN A 21 8.87 -15.15 -9.24
N ARG A 22 8.59 -15.92 -8.19
CA ARG A 22 7.42 -15.69 -7.32
C ARG A 22 7.58 -14.40 -6.51
N LEU A 23 8.77 -14.11 -6.01
CA LEU A 23 9.05 -12.91 -5.22
C LEU A 23 8.93 -11.63 -6.08
N ASP A 24 9.46 -11.66 -7.30
CA ASP A 24 9.37 -10.55 -8.26
C ASP A 24 7.91 -10.19 -8.56
N ARG A 25 7.07 -11.20 -8.84
CA ARG A 25 5.62 -11.00 -9.04
C ARG A 25 4.94 -10.37 -7.83
N LEU A 26 5.36 -10.71 -6.61
CA LEU A 26 4.79 -10.12 -5.40
C LEU A 26 5.21 -8.67 -5.21
N HIS A 27 6.48 -8.33 -5.44
CA HIS A 27 6.95 -6.94 -5.38
C HIS A 27 6.19 -6.07 -6.39
N ILE A 28 6.07 -6.53 -7.64
CA ILE A 28 5.32 -5.80 -8.66
C ILE A 28 3.84 -5.61 -8.25
N ARG A 29 3.22 -6.61 -7.61
CA ARG A 29 1.84 -6.49 -7.12
C ARG A 29 1.71 -5.45 -6.01
N VAL A 30 2.65 -5.40 -5.07
CA VAL A 30 2.68 -4.40 -3.99
C VAL A 30 2.90 -2.99 -4.54
N ASP A 31 3.81 -2.83 -5.50
CA ASP A 31 4.05 -1.52 -6.13
C ASP A 31 2.80 -1.03 -6.87
N ARG A 32 2.14 -1.90 -7.64
CA ARG A 32 0.89 -1.54 -8.31
C ARG A 32 -0.24 -1.19 -7.34
N SER A 33 -0.36 -1.91 -6.22
CA SER A 33 -1.39 -1.59 -5.22
C SER A 33 -1.08 -0.30 -4.46
N ARG A 34 0.20 0.01 -4.24
CA ARG A 34 0.65 1.31 -3.69
C ARG A 34 0.33 2.47 -4.63
N ASP A 35 0.61 2.31 -5.93
CA ASP A 35 0.29 3.33 -6.93
C ASP A 35 -1.22 3.56 -7.04
N ALA A 36 -2.02 2.49 -6.96
CA ALA A 36 -3.49 2.59 -6.93
C ALA A 36 -3.99 3.32 -5.67
N LEU A 37 -3.38 3.06 -4.49
CA LEU A 37 -3.68 3.78 -3.26
C LEU A 37 -3.31 5.27 -3.37
N GLN A 38 -2.13 5.58 -3.91
CA GLN A 38 -1.71 6.95 -4.16
C GLN A 38 -2.70 7.70 -5.07
N ALA A 39 -3.11 7.10 -6.17
CA ALA A 39 -4.08 7.69 -7.09
C ALA A 39 -5.45 7.93 -6.41
N ALA A 40 -5.89 7.00 -5.55
CA ALA A 40 -7.15 7.15 -4.80
C ALA A 40 -7.08 8.31 -3.80
N LEU A 41 -5.98 8.45 -3.06
CA LEU A 41 -5.77 9.54 -2.11
C LEU A 41 -5.66 10.90 -2.82
N ASP A 42 -4.89 10.97 -3.92
CA ASP A 42 -4.74 12.19 -4.71
C ASP A 42 -6.09 12.63 -5.31
N ARG A 43 -6.90 11.69 -5.79
CA ARG A 43 -8.26 11.97 -6.25
C ARG A 43 -9.15 12.52 -5.13
N ARG A 44 -9.07 11.97 -3.93
CA ARG A 44 -9.83 12.46 -2.77
C ARG A 44 -9.37 13.88 -2.38
N CYS A 45 -8.06 14.14 -2.34
CA CYS A 45 -7.53 15.48 -2.12
C CYS A 45 -8.07 16.49 -3.14
N ALA A 46 -8.07 16.13 -4.43
CA ALA A 46 -8.63 16.97 -5.49
C ALA A 46 -10.14 17.25 -5.30
N VAL A 47 -10.92 16.25 -4.89
CA VAL A 47 -12.36 16.42 -4.59
C VAL A 47 -12.56 17.34 -3.39
N ILE A 48 -11.79 17.15 -2.31
CA ILE A 48 -11.85 18.02 -1.13
C ILE A 48 -11.51 19.46 -1.50
N ALA A 49 -10.43 19.67 -2.27
CA ALA A 49 -10.01 21.00 -2.70
C ALA A 49 -11.02 21.72 -3.60
N ALA A 50 -11.80 20.96 -4.37
CA ALA A 50 -12.84 21.50 -5.25
C ALA A 50 -14.16 21.79 -4.53
N THR A 51 -14.45 21.07 -3.46
CA THR A 51 -15.76 21.13 -2.77
C THR A 51 -15.73 21.94 -1.49
N ILE A 52 -14.59 22.01 -0.81
CA ILE A 52 -14.44 22.67 0.50
C ILE A 52 -13.26 23.66 0.42
N PRO A 53 -13.51 24.92 0.01
CA PRO A 53 -12.45 25.90 -0.22
C PRO A 53 -11.64 26.23 1.05
N GLU A 54 -12.24 26.12 2.23
CA GLU A 54 -11.62 26.38 3.54
C GLU A 54 -10.44 25.45 3.84
N VAL A 55 -10.46 24.23 3.29
CA VAL A 55 -9.41 23.21 3.48
C VAL A 55 -8.64 22.90 2.19
N ALA A 56 -8.89 23.64 1.10
CA ALA A 56 -8.31 23.35 -0.20
C ALA A 56 -6.77 23.43 -0.21
N GLU A 57 -6.18 24.40 0.50
CA GLU A 57 -4.72 24.50 0.64
C GLU A 57 -4.13 23.31 1.41
N ARG A 58 -4.83 22.81 2.44
CA ARG A 58 -4.40 21.60 3.15
C ARG A 58 -4.54 20.36 2.27
N ALA A 59 -5.60 20.25 1.48
CA ALA A 59 -5.77 19.15 0.53
C ALA A 59 -4.67 19.13 -0.55
N ARG A 60 -4.31 20.30 -1.09
CA ARG A 60 -3.17 20.44 -2.02
C ARG A 60 -1.83 20.12 -1.35
N ALA A 61 -1.66 20.49 -0.08
CA ALA A 61 -0.46 20.15 0.68
C ALA A 61 -0.36 18.63 0.92
N ALA A 62 -1.49 17.98 1.23
CA ALA A 62 -1.57 16.54 1.38
C ALA A 62 -1.20 15.82 0.08
N GLU A 63 -1.76 16.24 -1.06
CA GLU A 63 -1.46 15.67 -2.38
C GLU A 63 0.04 15.66 -2.73
N ARG A 64 0.81 16.66 -2.27
CA ARG A 64 2.26 16.71 -2.49
C ARG A 64 3.03 15.61 -1.76
N VAL A 65 2.47 15.06 -0.68
CA VAL A 65 3.07 13.93 0.04
C VAL A 65 2.84 12.66 -0.76
N ARG A 66 3.90 11.88 -1.00
CA ARG A 66 3.85 10.66 -1.80
C ARG A 66 3.98 9.41 -0.93
N LEU A 67 3.23 8.36 -1.27
CA LEU A 67 3.44 7.01 -0.74
C LEU A 67 4.74 6.42 -1.24
N THR A 68 5.70 6.21 -0.34
CA THR A 68 6.95 5.52 -0.67
C THR A 68 6.98 4.11 -0.06
N PRO A 69 7.78 3.17 -0.60
CA PRO A 69 7.84 1.82 -0.04
C PRO A 69 8.38 1.75 1.41
N ARG A 70 9.03 2.83 1.86
CA ARG A 70 9.65 2.94 3.20
C ARG A 70 8.92 3.90 4.12
N ASP A 71 7.98 4.67 3.59
CA ASP A 71 7.25 5.68 4.34
C ASP A 71 5.84 5.80 3.75
N VAL A 72 4.96 5.03 4.35
CA VAL A 72 3.52 5.02 4.10
C VAL A 72 2.80 5.81 5.20
N ALA A 73 3.37 5.81 6.42
CA ALA A 73 2.81 6.43 7.60
C ALA A 73 2.66 7.95 7.44
N THR A 74 3.68 8.65 6.93
CA THR A 74 3.61 10.12 6.78
C THR A 74 2.43 10.55 5.90
N ARG A 75 2.18 9.84 4.78
CA ARG A 75 1.03 10.13 3.92
C ARG A 75 -0.29 9.87 4.64
N CYS A 76 -0.39 8.76 5.36
CA CYS A 76 -1.58 8.40 6.14
C CYS A 76 -1.89 9.42 7.25
N GLU A 77 -0.89 9.87 8.00
CA GLU A 77 -1.06 10.88 9.05
C GLU A 77 -1.59 12.21 8.50
N VAL A 78 -1.04 12.65 7.36
CA VAL A 78 -1.49 13.88 6.70
C VAL A 78 -2.93 13.74 6.16
N GLU A 79 -3.30 12.56 5.65
CA GLU A 79 -4.67 12.26 5.22
C GLU A 79 -5.67 12.21 6.38
N ASP A 80 -5.26 11.66 7.52
CA ASP A 80 -6.09 11.63 8.73
C ASP A 80 -6.29 13.04 9.30
N ALA A 81 -5.24 13.86 9.33
CA ALA A 81 -5.33 15.27 9.73
C ALA A 81 -6.26 16.06 8.79
N LEU A 82 -6.11 15.88 7.47
CA LEU A 82 -6.99 16.48 6.47
C LEU A 82 -8.44 16.04 6.68
N ARG A 83 -8.68 14.76 6.98
CA ARG A 83 -10.03 14.25 7.22
C ARG A 83 -10.66 14.88 8.46
N GLY A 84 -9.90 14.98 9.54
CA GLY A 84 -10.37 15.64 10.76
C GLY A 84 -10.74 17.11 10.54
N ASP A 85 -10.08 17.79 9.60
CA ASP A 85 -10.44 19.18 9.24
C ASP A 85 -11.68 19.27 8.35
N VAL A 86 -11.87 18.31 7.44
CA VAL A 86 -13.10 18.18 6.65
C VAL A 86 -14.30 17.91 7.56
N ASP A 87 -14.17 17.01 8.53
CA ASP A 87 -15.26 16.65 9.44
C ASP A 87 -15.71 17.85 10.31
N LYS A 88 -14.80 18.79 10.62
CA LYS A 88 -15.13 20.05 11.35
C LYS A 88 -15.96 21.03 10.53
N GLN A 89 -15.92 20.98 9.20
CA GLN A 89 -16.73 21.85 8.34
C GLN A 89 -18.21 21.43 8.35
N GLY A 90 -18.51 20.22 8.80
CA GLY A 90 -19.88 19.71 8.89
C GLY A 90 -20.45 19.24 7.55
N PRO A 91 -21.60 18.55 7.57
CA PRO A 91 -22.16 17.85 6.42
C PRO A 91 -22.69 18.75 5.30
N ALA A 92 -22.85 20.07 5.55
CA ALA A 92 -23.44 21.02 4.61
C ALA A 92 -22.50 21.46 3.47
N HIS A 93 -21.18 21.34 3.66
CA HIS A 93 -20.18 21.82 2.69
C HIS A 93 -19.60 20.71 1.80
N ALA A 94 -19.92 19.44 2.07
CA ALA A 94 -19.53 18.34 1.22
C ALA A 94 -20.56 18.16 0.09
N ASN A 95 -20.14 18.22 -1.17
CA ASN A 95 -20.82 17.46 -2.24
C ASN A 95 -20.71 15.98 -1.86
N GLY A 96 -21.63 15.52 -1.01
CA GLY A 96 -21.48 14.28 -0.25
C GLY A 96 -21.33 13.04 -1.12
N ARG A 97 -21.84 13.07 -2.35
CA ARG A 97 -21.70 11.96 -3.32
C ARG A 97 -20.28 11.82 -3.84
N ASP A 98 -19.66 12.89 -4.34
CA ASP A 98 -18.31 12.83 -4.93
C ASP A 98 -17.26 12.48 -3.86
N LEU A 99 -17.41 13.04 -2.66
CA LEU A 99 -16.53 12.75 -1.53
C LEU A 99 -16.72 11.31 -1.02
N ALA A 100 -17.96 10.84 -0.88
CA ALA A 100 -18.22 9.46 -0.47
C ALA A 100 -17.71 8.43 -1.50
N GLU A 101 -17.81 8.73 -2.79
CA GLU A 101 -17.25 7.89 -3.85
C GLU A 101 -15.73 7.85 -3.77
N ALA A 102 -15.08 8.99 -3.53
CA ALA A 102 -13.64 9.07 -3.31
C ALA A 102 -13.22 8.27 -2.06
N ASP A 103 -13.95 8.39 -0.96
CA ASP A 103 -13.70 7.61 0.27
C ASP A 103 -13.83 6.11 0.05
N THR A 104 -14.85 5.69 -0.70
CA THR A 104 -15.06 4.28 -1.03
C THR A 104 -13.88 3.73 -1.84
N ARG A 105 -13.38 4.48 -2.83
CA ARG A 105 -12.18 4.08 -3.57
C ARG A 105 -10.94 3.97 -2.69
N VAL A 106 -10.74 4.93 -1.78
CA VAL A 106 -9.61 4.90 -0.83
C VAL A 106 -9.69 3.66 0.06
N ALA A 107 -10.87 3.35 0.62
CA ALA A 107 -11.05 2.17 1.47
C ALA A 107 -10.75 0.86 0.72
N LEU A 108 -11.19 0.73 -0.53
CA LEU A 108 -10.88 -0.43 -1.37
C LEU A 108 -9.38 -0.53 -1.70
N ALA A 109 -8.76 0.58 -2.10
CA ALA A 109 -7.33 0.60 -2.42
C ALA A 109 -6.47 0.28 -1.19
N LEU A 110 -6.85 0.78 -0.01
CA LEU A 110 -6.17 0.49 1.25
C LEU A 110 -6.22 -1.01 1.58
N ARG A 111 -7.38 -1.63 1.42
CA ARG A 111 -7.55 -3.07 1.62
C ARG A 111 -6.69 -3.88 0.65
N PHE A 112 -6.71 -3.56 -0.65
CA PHE A 112 -5.89 -4.27 -1.65
C PHE A 112 -4.39 -4.10 -1.41
N TYR A 113 -3.97 -2.90 -0.97
CA TYR A 113 -2.59 -2.67 -0.56
C TYR A 113 -2.21 -3.57 0.63
N ASN A 114 -3.00 -3.56 1.70
CA ASN A 114 -2.72 -4.37 2.90
C ASN A 114 -2.78 -5.88 2.63
N GLU A 115 -3.62 -6.35 1.70
CA GLU A 115 -3.64 -7.73 1.24
C GLU A 115 -2.34 -8.09 0.50
N ALA A 116 -1.88 -7.24 -0.42
CA ALA A 116 -0.61 -7.43 -1.13
C ALA A 116 0.60 -7.42 -0.18
N VAL A 117 0.60 -6.56 0.84
CA VAL A 117 1.62 -6.53 1.90
C VAL A 117 1.61 -7.85 2.68
N SER A 118 0.43 -8.35 3.04
CA SER A 118 0.26 -9.60 3.77
C SER A 118 0.77 -10.80 2.97
N ASP A 119 0.44 -10.89 1.68
CA ASP A 119 0.93 -11.94 0.78
C ASP A 119 2.46 -11.93 0.66
N THR A 120 3.04 -10.73 0.57
CA THR A 120 4.49 -10.55 0.46
C THR A 120 5.20 -10.93 1.76
N ARG A 121 4.64 -10.54 2.91
CA ARG A 121 5.15 -10.94 4.23
C ARG A 121 5.03 -12.45 4.45
N ALA A 122 3.90 -13.06 4.08
CA ALA A 122 3.68 -14.50 4.23
C ALA A 122 4.69 -15.35 3.45
N VAL A 123 5.14 -14.90 2.27
CA VAL A 123 6.19 -15.58 1.49
C VAL A 123 7.58 -15.31 2.06
N ARG A 124 7.89 -14.08 2.47
CA ARG A 124 9.18 -13.73 3.07
C ARG A 124 9.44 -14.40 4.42
N LEU A 125 8.39 -14.72 5.18
CA LEU A 125 8.50 -15.39 6.48
C LEU A 125 8.71 -16.92 6.37
N ARG A 126 8.60 -17.52 5.17
CA ARG A 126 8.83 -18.96 5.00
C ARG A 126 10.32 -19.30 5.15
N VAL A 127 10.60 -20.21 6.08
CA VAL A 127 11.93 -20.71 6.47
C VAL A 127 12.88 -20.99 5.29
N PRO A 128 12.49 -21.67 4.19
CA PRO A 128 13.43 -21.98 3.11
C PRO A 128 13.88 -20.74 2.30
N VAL A 129 13.06 -19.68 2.22
CA VAL A 129 13.43 -18.40 1.57
C VAL A 129 14.42 -17.62 2.45
N ARG A 130 14.22 -17.72 3.78
CA ARG A 130 15.08 -17.09 4.78
C ARG A 130 16.47 -17.73 4.85
N VAL A 131 16.54 -19.06 4.72
CA VAL A 131 17.80 -19.83 4.74
C VAL A 131 18.63 -19.56 3.48
N LEU A 132 18.00 -19.47 2.31
CA LEU A 132 18.70 -19.20 1.05
C LEU A 132 18.98 -17.72 0.77
N ARG A 133 18.60 -16.81 1.68
CA ARG A 133 18.88 -15.36 1.61
C ARG A 133 18.44 -14.70 0.29
N LEU A 134 17.53 -15.33 -0.43
CA LEU A 134 17.00 -14.93 -1.75
C LEU A 134 16.11 -13.66 -1.68
N GLY A 135 15.66 -13.26 -0.49
CA GLY A 135 14.81 -12.08 -0.29
C GLY A 135 15.53 -10.73 -0.32
N GLY A 136 16.87 -10.73 -0.37
CA GLY A 136 17.69 -9.52 -0.25
C GLY A 136 17.49 -8.78 1.07
N SER A 137 18.26 -7.71 1.28
CA SER A 137 18.13 -6.78 2.42
C SER A 137 16.95 -5.82 2.30
N ALA A 138 15.99 -6.12 1.43
CA ALA A 138 14.82 -5.26 1.23
C ALA A 138 13.97 -5.26 2.51
N THR A 139 13.73 -4.07 3.04
CA THR A 139 12.88 -3.81 4.21
C THR A 139 11.50 -4.41 4.02
N LEU A 140 10.93 -4.96 5.10
CA LEU A 140 9.58 -5.53 5.06
C LEU A 140 8.56 -4.43 4.74
N PRO A 141 7.63 -4.64 3.80
CA PRO A 141 6.63 -3.63 3.47
C PRO A 141 5.75 -3.31 4.69
N GLU A 142 5.44 -2.03 4.89
CA GLU A 142 4.65 -1.53 6.02
C GLU A 142 3.16 -1.46 5.69
N TYR A 143 2.32 -1.72 6.70
CA TYR A 143 0.87 -1.63 6.57
C TYR A 143 0.43 -0.17 6.56
N ALA A 144 -0.53 0.15 5.69
CA ALA A 144 -1.15 1.46 5.65
C ALA A 144 -2.37 1.48 6.59
N HIS A 145 -2.47 2.51 7.41
CA HIS A 145 -3.56 2.69 8.38
C HIS A 145 -4.17 4.08 8.22
N LEU A 146 -5.50 4.15 8.04
CA LEU A 146 -6.27 5.38 8.04
C LEU A 146 -7.32 5.31 9.14
N SER A 147 -7.39 6.32 9.99
CA SER A 147 -8.29 6.36 11.15
C SER A 147 -9.77 6.30 10.74
N ALA A 148 -10.12 6.88 9.58
CA ALA A 148 -11.48 6.90 9.05
C ALA A 148 -12.04 5.51 8.67
N THR A 149 -11.18 4.54 8.31
CA THR A 149 -11.61 3.20 7.86
C THR A 149 -11.83 2.23 9.02
N ARG A 150 -11.42 2.60 10.25
CA ARG A 150 -11.56 1.75 11.45
C ARG A 150 -13.00 1.67 11.97
N ALA A 151 -13.89 2.57 11.56
CA ALA A 151 -15.27 2.60 12.01
C ALA A 151 -16.17 1.53 11.36
N VAL A 152 -15.66 0.75 10.40
CA VAL A 152 -16.45 -0.21 9.60
C VAL A 152 -15.94 -1.67 9.73
N ALA A 153 -14.98 -1.93 10.63
CA ALA A 153 -14.44 -3.26 10.91
C ALA A 153 -14.60 -3.61 12.40
#